data_AF-D6ZCP2-F1
#
_entry.id   AF-D6ZCP2-F1
#
_cell.length_a   1.000
_cell.length_b   1.000
_cell.length_c   1.000
_cell.angle_alpha   90.00
_cell.angle_beta   90.00
_cell.angle_gamma   90.00
#
_symmetry.space_group_name_H-M   'P 1'
#
loop_
_entity.id
_entity.type
_entity.pdbx_description
1 polymer ?
#
loop_
_entity_poly.entity_id
_entity_poly.type
_entity_poly.pdbx_seq_one_letter_code
_entity_poly.pdbx_strand_id
1 'polypeptide(L)'
;MNQFNADYFLGVGKAVITVLIVGVIFGAGLPALFAAGLTSLYGGEPETAGTVAATKNPARVALAWLAFAAVLALIAFGIAVIVFGKPLLHAVGLV
;
A
#
# COMPACT_ATOMS: atom_id res chain seq x y z
N MET A 1 -30.62 1.67 -32.47
CA MET A 1 -30.76 1.02 -31.14
C MET A 1 -29.49 0.26 -30.68
N ASN A 2 -28.42 0.16 -31.48
CA ASN A 2 -27.20 -0.60 -31.09
C ASN A 2 -26.12 0.23 -30.37
N GLN A 3 -26.10 1.56 -30.56
CA GLN A 3 -25.03 2.41 -30.03
C GLN A 3 -25.22 2.69 -28.53
N PHE A 4 -26.47 2.97 -28.11
CA PHE A 4 -26.87 3.11 -26.71
C PHE A 4 -26.35 1.92 -25.88
N ASN A 5 -26.66 0.69 -26.25
CA ASN A 5 -26.27 -0.51 -25.50
C ASN A 5 -24.74 -0.66 -25.38
N ALA A 6 -24.00 -0.41 -26.47
CA ALA A 6 -22.54 -0.50 -26.47
C ALA A 6 -21.90 0.51 -25.50
N ASP A 7 -22.39 1.75 -25.46
CA ASP A 7 -21.86 2.79 -24.57
C ASP A 7 -22.11 2.49 -23.09
N TYR A 8 -23.27 1.91 -22.73
CA TYR A 8 -23.53 1.46 -21.35
C TYR A 8 -22.61 0.32 -20.94
N PHE A 9 -22.48 -0.71 -21.76
CA PHE A 9 -21.63 -1.85 -21.41
C PHE A 9 -20.15 -1.45 -21.33
N LEU A 10 -19.68 -0.58 -22.23
CA LEU A 10 -18.33 -0.03 -22.16
C LEU A 10 -18.14 0.89 -20.95
N GLY A 11 -19.15 1.71 -20.61
CA GLY A 11 -19.14 2.56 -19.43
C GLY A 11 -19.06 1.76 -18.14
N VAL A 12 -19.89 0.72 -18.01
CA VAL A 12 -19.87 -0.20 -16.85
C VAL A 12 -18.55 -0.96 -16.78
N GLY A 13 -18.07 -1.51 -17.90
CA GLY A 13 -16.79 -2.22 -17.97
C GLY A 13 -15.62 -1.35 -17.53
N LYS A 14 -15.57 -0.10 -17.99
CA LYS A 14 -14.56 0.88 -17.56
C LYS A 14 -14.64 1.19 -16.07
N ALA A 15 -15.84 1.38 -15.52
CA ALA A 15 -16.04 1.65 -14.11
C ALA A 15 -15.58 0.48 -13.22
N VAL A 16 -15.93 -0.75 -13.60
CA VAL A 16 -15.52 -1.97 -12.88
C VAL A 16 -14.00 -2.09 -12.85
N ILE A 17 -13.32 -1.91 -14.00
CA ILE A 17 -11.86 -1.96 -14.06
C ILE A 17 -11.23 -0.87 -13.19
N THR A 18 -11.76 0.35 -13.22
CA THR A 18 -11.26 1.44 -12.37
C THR A 18 -11.38 1.10 -10.89
N VAL A 19 -12.55 0.62 -10.44
CA VAL A 19 -12.75 0.24 -9.03
C VAL A 19 -11.85 -0.94 -8.65
N LEU A 20 -11.68 -1.92 -9.54
CA LEU A 20 -10.81 -3.07 -9.29
C LEU A 20 -9.35 -2.62 -9.14
N ILE A 21 -8.84 -1.75 -10.02
CA ILE A 21 -7.48 -1.23 -9.94
C ILE A 21 -7.28 -0.43 -8.65
N VAL A 22 -8.18 0.50 -8.35
CA VAL A 22 -8.10 1.34 -7.15
C VAL A 22 -8.21 0.46 -5.89
N GLY A 23 -9.16 -0.46 -5.86
CA GLY A 23 -9.36 -1.38 -4.75
C GLY A 23 -8.18 -2.33 -4.53
N VAL A 24 -7.53 -2.82 -5.58
CA VAL A 24 -6.32 -3.65 -5.45
C VAL A 24 -5.14 -2.82 -4.96
N ILE A 25 -4.91 -1.64 -5.53
CA ILE A 25 -3.80 -0.77 -5.12
C ILE A 25 -3.94 -0.35 -3.65
N PHE A 26 -5.11 0.15 -3.25
CA PHE A 26 -5.32 0.65 -1.90
C PHE A 26 -5.66 -0.44 -0.87
N GLY A 27 -6.30 -1.53 -1.30
CA GLY A 27 -6.66 -2.64 -0.42
C GLY A 27 -5.52 -3.64 -0.22
N ALA A 28 -4.94 -4.14 -1.32
CA ALA A 28 -3.90 -5.18 -1.29
C ALA A 28 -2.47 -4.62 -1.37
N GLY A 29 -2.28 -3.40 -1.87
CA GLY A 29 -0.95 -2.78 -1.95
C GLY A 29 -0.30 -2.56 -0.57
N LEU A 30 -1.11 -2.22 0.45
CA LEU A 30 -0.60 -2.02 1.81
C LEU A 30 -0.12 -3.34 2.46
N PRO A 31 -0.89 -4.45 2.42
CA PRO A 31 -0.40 -5.78 2.78
C PRO A 31 0.88 -6.19 2.02
N ALA A 32 0.96 -5.87 0.72
CA ALA A 32 2.14 -6.22 -0.09
C ALA A 32 3.40 -5.46 0.37
N LEU A 33 3.29 -4.17 0.68
CA LEU A 33 4.41 -3.38 1.23
C LEU A 33 4.87 -3.92 2.59
N PHE A 34 3.92 -4.31 3.45
CA PHE A 34 4.23 -4.92 4.75
C PHE A 34 4.98 -6.25 4.58
N ALA A 35 4.51 -7.12 3.67
CA ALA A 35 5.17 -8.37 3.35
C ALA A 35 6.59 -8.16 2.78
N ALA A 36 6.77 -7.16 1.91
CA ALA A 36 8.09 -6.80 1.38
C ALA A 36 9.05 -6.34 2.51
N GLY A 37 8.55 -5.57 3.48
CA GLY A 37 9.32 -5.18 4.67
C GLY A 37 9.75 -6.38 5.52
N LEU A 38 8.85 -7.33 5.77
CA LEU A 38 9.15 -8.57 6.48
C LEU A 38 10.17 -9.44 5.73
N THR A 39 10.01 -9.61 4.42
CA THR A 39 11.00 -10.31 3.57
C THR A 39 12.37 -9.63 3.61
N SER A 40 12.42 -8.29 3.60
CA SER A 40 13.68 -7.57 3.72
C SER A 40 14.35 -7.84 5.07
N LEU A 41 13.57 -7.87 6.16
CA LEU A 41 14.06 -8.03 7.52
C LEU A 41 14.48 -9.46 7.89
N TYR A 42 13.79 -10.47 7.33
CA TYR A 42 13.92 -11.88 7.74
C TYR A 42 14.29 -12.85 6.62
N GLY A 43 14.24 -12.45 5.35
CA GLY A 43 14.55 -13.33 4.20
C GLY A 43 16.05 -13.54 3.96
N GLY A 44 16.85 -13.68 5.02
CA GLY A 44 18.28 -14.05 4.94
C GLY A 44 18.47 -15.52 5.32
N GLU A 45 19.65 -16.10 5.05
CA GLU A 45 19.92 -17.48 5.47
C GLU A 45 19.64 -17.69 6.96
N PRO A 46 19.01 -18.83 7.34
CA PRO A 46 18.86 -19.19 8.73
C PRO A 46 20.25 -19.29 9.37
N GLU A 47 20.40 -18.83 10.62
CA GLU A 47 21.63 -19.05 11.37
C GLU A 47 21.89 -20.55 11.49
N THR A 48 22.83 -21.05 10.69
CA THR A 48 23.32 -22.42 10.83
C THR A 48 24.07 -22.49 12.15
N ALA A 49 23.56 -23.31 13.07
CA ALA A 49 24.04 -23.45 14.43
C ALA A 49 25.59 -23.47 14.52
N GLY A 50 26.16 -22.34 14.95
CA GLY A 50 27.47 -22.30 15.60
C GLY A 50 28.69 -21.80 14.81
N THR A 51 28.62 -21.24 13.60
CA THR A 51 29.87 -20.78 12.93
C THR A 51 29.95 -19.38 12.33
N VAL A 52 28.86 -18.65 12.08
CA VAL A 52 28.97 -17.22 11.73
C VAL A 52 27.69 -16.53 12.20
N ALA A 53 27.80 -15.56 13.11
CA ALA A 53 26.68 -14.67 13.41
C ALA A 53 26.19 -14.09 12.09
N ALA A 54 24.94 -14.39 11.70
CA ALA A 54 24.40 -13.93 10.43
C ALA A 54 24.48 -12.39 10.42
N THR A 55 25.44 -11.83 9.68
CA THR A 55 25.66 -10.38 9.68
C THR A 55 24.43 -9.74 9.05
N LYS A 56 23.59 -9.17 9.91
CA LYS A 56 22.31 -8.61 9.49
C LYS A 56 22.63 -7.39 8.64
N ASN A 57 22.49 -7.50 7.31
CA ASN A 57 22.86 -6.44 6.39
C ASN A 57 22.11 -5.15 6.78
N PRO A 58 22.82 -4.08 7.22
CA PRO A 58 22.18 -2.86 7.71
C PRO A 58 21.32 -2.18 6.66
N ALA A 59 21.66 -2.34 5.37
CA ALA A 59 20.85 -1.81 4.26
C ALA A 59 19.48 -2.50 4.15
N ARG A 60 19.41 -3.82 4.41
CA ARG A 60 18.14 -4.57 4.41
C ARG A 60 17.24 -4.19 5.57
N VAL A 61 17.84 -3.92 6.73
CA VAL A 61 17.11 -3.44 7.91
C VAL A 61 16.57 -2.03 7.66
N ALA A 62 17.37 -1.13 7.06
CA ALA A 62 16.92 0.21 6.69
C ALA A 62 15.75 0.17 5.68
N LEU A 63 15.83 -0.69 4.65
CA LEU A 63 14.74 -0.88 3.68
C LEU A 63 13.46 -1.42 4.34
N ALA A 64 13.57 -2.33 5.30
CA ALA A 64 12.41 -2.83 6.04
C ALA A 64 11.73 -1.71 6.84
N TRP A 65 12.51 -0.89 7.55
CA TRP A 65 11.98 0.25 8.30
C TRP A 65 11.34 1.31 7.40
N LEU A 66 11.91 1.58 6.22
CA LEU A 66 11.30 2.46 5.22
C LEU A 66 9.94 1.93 4.76
N ALA A 67 9.82 0.62 4.50
CA ALA A 67 8.55 0.01 4.14
C ALA A 67 7.50 0.11 5.26
N PHE A 68 7.88 -0.15 6.52
CA PHE A 68 6.97 0.02 7.65
C PHE A 68 6.57 1.48 7.88
N ALA A 69 7.51 2.42 7.74
CA ALA A 69 7.23 3.85 7.85
C ALA A 69 6.23 4.30 6.77
N ALA A 70 6.39 3.83 5.53
CA ALA A 70 5.45 4.11 4.44
C ALA A 70 4.05 3.53 4.74
N VAL A 71 3.96 2.32 5.28
CA VAL A 71 2.69 1.70 5.68
C VAL A 71 2.01 2.53 6.78
N LEU A 72 2.74 2.92 7.82
CA LEU A 72 2.19 3.77 8.90
C LEU A 72 1.73 5.13 8.37
N ALA A 73 2.49 5.75 7.47
CA ALA A 73 2.11 7.01 6.83
C ALA A 73 0.81 6.87 6.02
N LEU A 74 0.65 5.79 5.25
CA LEU A 74 -0.57 5.52 4.48
C LEU A 74 -1.78 5.26 5.39
N ILE A 75 -1.60 4.51 6.48
CA ILE A 75 -2.67 4.27 7.47
C ILE A 75 -3.07 5.58 8.14
N ALA A 76 -2.10 6.36 8.63
CA ALA A 76 -2.36 7.64 9.27
C ALA A 76 -3.06 8.61 8.31
N PHE A 77 -2.63 8.67 7.05
CA PHE A 77 -3.28 9.47 6.03
C PHE A 77 -4.72 9.01 5.75
N GLY A 78 -4.95 7.71 5.59
CA GLY A 78 -6.28 7.15 5.37
C GLY A 78 -7.22 7.44 6.54
N ILE A 79 -6.75 7.23 7.78
CA ILE A 79 -7.50 7.58 9.00
C ILE A 79 -7.77 9.08 9.03
N ALA A 80 -6.79 9.92 8.73
CA ALA A 80 -6.96 11.37 8.78
C ALA A 80 -8.05 11.84 7.78
N VAL A 81 -8.05 11.29 6.56
CA VAL A 81 -9.07 11.60 5.55
C VAL A 81 -10.45 11.10 5.98
N ILE A 82 -10.56 9.88 6.50
CA ILE A 82 -11.86 9.30 6.91
C ILE A 82 -12.42 10.03 8.13
N VAL A 83 -11.60 10.25 9.14
CA VAL A 83 -12.01 10.81 10.44
C VAL A 83 -12.24 12.32 10.34
N PHE A 84 -11.39 13.03 9.62
CA PHE A 84 -11.43 14.49 9.57
C PHE A 84 -11.78 15.05 8.18
N GLY A 85 -12.39 14.28 7.29
CA GLY A 85 -12.64 14.66 5.89
C GLY A 85 -13.43 15.96 5.67
N LYS A 86 -14.13 16.51 6.67
CA LYS A 86 -14.77 17.84 6.59
C LYS A 86 -14.00 18.93 7.37
N PRO A 87 -13.43 18.68 8.57
CA PRO A 87 -12.66 19.69 9.30
C PRO A 87 -11.19 19.89 8.84
N LEU A 88 -10.51 18.87 8.29
CA LEU A 88 -9.09 19.00 7.90
C LEU A 88 -8.88 19.87 6.67
N LEU A 89 -9.82 19.90 5.73
CA LEU A 89 -9.72 20.74 4.53
C LEU A 89 -9.71 22.24 4.90
N HIS A 90 -10.49 22.63 5.92
CA HIS A 90 -10.44 23.99 6.51
C HIS A 90 -9.17 24.23 7.34
N ALA A 91 -8.70 23.24 8.10
CA ALA A 91 -7.53 23.40 8.97
C ALA A 91 -6.20 23.49 8.20
N VAL A 92 -6.13 22.87 7.01
CA VAL A 92 -4.95 22.88 6.13
C VAL A 92 -5.05 23.98 5.04
N GLY A 93 -6.18 24.70 4.96
CA GLY A 93 -6.34 25.91 4.14
C GLY A 93 -6.37 25.66 2.63
N LEU A 94 -6.84 24.49 2.19
CA LEU A 94 -6.75 24.05 0.80
C LEU A 94 -8.03 24.32 -0.03
N VAL A 95 -9.16 24.62 0.61
CA VAL A 95 -10.46 25.04 0.01
C VAL A 95 -11.20 25.94 0.99
#